data_AF-A0A917Z2E0-F1
#
_entry.id   AF-A0A917Z2E0-F1
#
_cell.length_a   1.000
_cell.length_b   1.000
_cell.length_c   1.000
_cell.angle_alpha   90.00
_cell.angle_beta   90.00
_cell.angle_gamma   90.00
#
_symmetry.space_group_name_H-M   'P 1'
#
loop_
_entity.id
_entity.type
_entity.pdbx_description
1 polymer ?
#
loop_
_entity_poly.entity_id
_entity_poly.type
_entity_poly.pdbx_seq_one_letter_code
_entity_poly.pdbx_strand_id
1 'polypeptide(L)'
;MTALIAFIGVSVVVICTPGPDTVLTVRNAFSGGGGSGVWTAAGVALGQAVWTVAASLGVAGLIQASEPAFLVLKYAGVAYLCYLGLQSLRSAWRGGGLLTFAWLALYSLAIDRARAWFARSAVRRTLDALSGLLLLAFGARLAFTDR
;
A
#
# COMPACT_ATOMS: atom_id res chain seq x y z
N MET A 1 -1.37 10.76 23.54
CA MET A 1 -0.04 10.22 23.16
C MET A 1 -0.13 8.85 22.48
N THR A 2 -1.00 7.94 22.92
CA THR A 2 -1.13 6.58 22.35
C THR A 2 -1.48 6.57 20.85
N ALA A 3 -2.42 7.42 20.41
CA ALA A 3 -2.78 7.56 18.99
C ALA A 3 -1.62 8.04 18.09
N LEU A 4 -0.66 8.79 18.66
CA LEU A 4 0.52 9.26 17.94
C LEU A 4 1.52 8.12 17.72
N ILE A 5 1.76 7.32 18.77
CA ILE A 5 2.66 6.16 18.73
C ILE A 5 2.12 5.10 17.75
N ALA A 6 0.82 4.83 17.87
CA ALA A 6 0.00 4.07 16.96
C ALA A 6 0.20 4.46 15.48
N PHE A 7 -0.04 5.74 15.18
CA PHE A 7 0.10 6.30 13.84
C PHE A 7 1.53 6.20 13.33
N ILE A 8 2.52 6.61 14.13
CA ILE A 8 3.94 6.51 13.78
C ILE A 8 4.34 5.06 13.46
N GLY A 9 3.89 4.10 14.28
CA GLY A 9 4.16 2.68 14.07
C GLY A 9 3.64 2.17 12.72
N VAL A 10 2.38 2.47 12.39
CA VAL A 10 1.78 2.10 11.09
C VAL A 10 2.47 2.82 9.94
N SER A 11 2.76 4.12 10.08
CA SER A 11 3.44 4.90 9.05
C SER A 11 4.83 4.36 8.73
N VAL A 12 5.61 3.95 9.73
CA VAL A 12 6.94 3.34 9.49
C VAL A 12 6.82 2.07 8.65
N VAL A 13 5.85 1.20 8.97
CA VAL A 13 5.63 -0.05 8.21
C VAL A 13 5.24 0.25 6.76
N VAL A 14 4.35 1.23 6.55
CA VAL A 14 3.89 1.63 5.20
C VAL A 14 5.03 2.25 4.40
N ILE A 15 5.83 3.14 5.01
CA ILE A 15 6.97 3.82 4.35
C ILE A 15 8.07 2.82 3.97
N CYS A 16 8.30 1.80 4.80
CA CYS A 16 9.29 0.75 4.50
C CYS A 16 8.85 -0.21 3.39
N THR A 17 7.57 -0.22 3.01
CA THR A 17 7.05 -1.13 1.97
C THR A 17 7.18 -0.45 0.60
N PRO A 18 8.02 -0.94 -0.32
CA PRO A 18 8.14 -0.34 -1.64
C PRO A 18 6.81 -0.47 -2.39
N GLY A 19 6.19 0.67 -2.68
CA GLY A 19 4.92 0.77 -3.39
C GLY A 19 5.05 0.69 -4.92
N PRO A 20 3.92 0.56 -5.65
CA PRO A 20 3.91 0.51 -7.11
C PRO A 20 4.53 1.75 -7.75
N ASP A 21 4.39 2.92 -7.12
CA ASP A 21 5.02 4.19 -7.51
C ASP A 21 6.56 4.14 -7.45
N THR A 22 7.12 3.53 -6.41
CA THR A 22 8.57 3.33 -6.27
C THR A 22 9.09 2.38 -7.35
N VAL A 23 8.37 1.29 -7.62
CA VAL A 23 8.71 0.31 -8.67
C VAL A 23 8.66 0.96 -10.05
N LEU A 24 7.63 1.77 -10.33
CA LEU A 24 7.50 2.48 -11.59
C LEU A 24 8.62 3.50 -11.81
N THR A 25 8.97 4.26 -10.77
CA THR A 25 10.05 5.25 -10.81
C THR A 25 11.40 4.58 -11.08
N VAL A 26 11.69 3.49 -10.37
CA VAL A 26 12.91 2.69 -10.55
C VAL A 26 12.97 2.06 -11.93
N ARG A 27 11.85 1.48 -12.41
CA ARG A 27 11.78 0.90 -13.76
C ARG A 27 12.06 1.93 -14.84
N ASN A 28 11.45 3.12 -14.74
CA ASN A 28 11.65 4.19 -15.72
C ASN A 28 13.06 4.78 -15.62
N ALA A 29 13.65 4.86 -14.41
CA ALA A 29 15.04 5.26 -14.22
C ALA A 29 16.03 4.29 -14.90
N PHE A 30 15.78 2.98 -14.81
CA PHE A 30 16.63 1.97 -15.44
C PHE A 30 16.40 1.82 -16.95
N SER A 31 15.15 1.87 -17.42
CA SER A 31 14.81 1.67 -18.85
C SER A 31 14.96 2.93 -19.70
N GLY A 32 14.72 4.11 -19.13
CA GLY A 32 14.76 5.41 -19.82
C GLY A 32 15.87 6.35 -19.34
N GLY A 33 16.77 5.87 -18.47
CA GLY A 33 17.82 6.66 -17.85
C GLY A 33 17.35 7.52 -16.66
N GLY A 34 18.30 8.11 -15.93
CA GLY A 34 18.03 8.86 -14.70
C GLY A 34 17.03 10.01 -14.87
N GLY A 35 17.04 10.68 -16.03
CA GLY A 35 16.08 11.75 -16.34
C GLY A 35 14.62 11.28 -16.40
N SER A 36 14.36 10.10 -16.98
CA SER A 36 13.00 9.53 -17.03
C SER A 36 12.49 9.15 -15.64
N GLY A 37 13.39 8.69 -14.77
CA GLY A 37 13.10 8.45 -13.35
C GLY A 37 12.67 9.73 -12.62
N VAL A 38 13.41 10.84 -12.81
CA VAL A 38 13.09 12.13 -12.17
C VAL A 38 11.73 12.66 -12.60
N TRP A 39 11.41 12.61 -13.90
CA TRP A 39 10.09 13.03 -14.39
C TRP A 39 8.95 12.13 -13.87
N THR A 40 9.20 10.84 -13.73
CA THR A 40 8.23 9.90 -13.13
C THR A 40 8.00 10.24 -11.66
N ALA A 41 9.07 10.47 -10.88
CA ALA A 41 8.98 10.86 -9.47
C ALA A 41 8.25 12.20 -9.29
N ALA A 42 8.54 13.18 -10.14
CA ALA A 42 7.86 14.47 -10.13
C ALA A 42 6.35 14.32 -10.40
N GLY A 43 5.98 13.49 -11.38
CA GLY A 43 4.58 13.19 -11.68
C GLY A 43 3.86 12.52 -10.51
N VAL A 44 4.48 11.54 -9.86
CA VAL A 44 3.94 10.90 -8.64
C VAL A 44 3.78 11.91 -7.51
N ALA A 45 4.79 12.74 -7.25
CA ALA A 45 4.75 13.75 -6.20
C ALA A 45 3.64 14.78 -6.43
N LEU A 46 3.48 15.26 -7.66
CA LEU A 46 2.39 16.16 -8.03
C LEU A 46 1.02 15.49 -7.86
N GLY A 47 0.87 14.23 -8.26
CA GLY A 47 -0.36 13.47 -8.06
C GLY A 47 -0.72 13.32 -6.57
N GLN A 48 0.26 13.01 -5.72
CA GLN A 48 0.08 12.94 -4.27
C GLN A 48 -0.26 14.32 -3.67
N ALA A 49 0.37 15.40 -4.14
CA ALA A 49 0.04 16.75 -3.71
C ALA A 49 -1.42 17.11 -4.06
N VAL A 50 -1.87 16.81 -5.28
CA VAL A 50 -3.27 17.04 -5.68
C VAL A 50 -4.24 16.23 -4.82
N TRP A 51 -3.95 14.95 -4.59
CA TRP A 51 -4.80 14.09 -3.76
C TRP A 51 -4.86 14.56 -2.30
N THR A 52 -3.73 14.95 -1.70
CA THR A 52 -3.68 15.42 -0.31
C THR A 52 -4.44 16.73 -0.12
N VAL A 53 -4.37 17.66 -1.08
CA VAL A 53 -5.20 18.86 -1.09
C VAL A 53 -6.67 18.50 -1.20
N ALA A 54 -7.04 17.63 -2.13
CA ALA A 54 -8.44 17.18 -2.28
C ALA A 54 -8.97 16.49 -1.02
N ALA A 55 -8.17 15.63 -0.38
CA ALA A 55 -8.53 14.98 0.87
C ALA A 55 -8.70 15.98 2.02
N SER A 56 -7.81 16.98 2.11
CA SER A 56 -7.88 18.04 3.14
C SER A 56 -9.10 18.94 2.97
N LEU A 57 -9.54 19.18 1.73
CA LEU A 57 -10.79 19.89 1.41
C LEU A 57 -12.05 19.06 1.67
N GLY A 58 -11.92 17.80 2.11
CA GLY A 58 -13.05 16.96 2.47
C GLY A 58 -13.81 16.38 1.27
N VAL A 59 -13.16 16.25 0.10
CA VAL A 59 -13.77 15.65 -1.11
C VAL A 59 -14.34 14.26 -0.82
N ALA A 60 -13.68 13.46 0.02
CA ALA A 60 -14.18 12.16 0.46
C ALA A 60 -15.50 12.26 1.26
N GLY A 61 -15.65 13.31 2.08
CA GLY A 61 -16.88 13.57 2.83
C GLY A 61 -18.04 14.01 1.93
N LEU A 62 -17.76 14.83 0.91
CA LEU A 62 -18.76 15.21 -0.10
C LEU A 62 -19.28 13.98 -0.88
N ILE A 63 -18.40 13.04 -1.21
CA ILE A 63 -18.80 11.79 -1.87
C ILE A 63 -19.64 10.91 -0.93
N GLN A 64 -19.28 10.83 0.36
CA GLN A 64 -20.06 10.06 1.35
C GLN A 64 -21.44 10.67 1.65
N ALA A 65 -21.59 12.00 1.54
CA ALA A 65 -22.88 12.66 1.72
C ALA A 65 -23.90 12.30 0.62
N SER A 66 -23.44 11.81 -0.54
CA SER A 66 -24.29 11.37 -1.65
C SER A 66 -24.27 9.87 -1.80
N GLU A 67 -25.36 9.22 -1.39
CA GLU A 67 -25.55 7.77 -1.51
C GLU A 67 -25.29 7.23 -2.94
N PRO A 68 -25.86 7.80 -4.03
CA PRO A 68 -25.59 7.30 -5.37
C PRO A 68 -24.13 7.50 -5.80
N ALA A 69 -23.49 8.62 -5.43
CA ALA A 69 -22.08 8.86 -5.79
C ALA A 69 -21.13 7.88 -5.08
N PHE A 70 -21.38 7.63 -3.79
CA PHE A 70 -20.64 6.66 -3.02
C PHE A 70 -20.79 5.23 -3.58
N LEU A 71 -22.01 4.82 -3.94
CA LEU A 71 -22.26 3.50 -4.52
C LEU A 71 -21.59 3.33 -5.88
N VAL A 72 -21.69 4.33 -6.77
CA VAL A 72 -21.00 4.31 -8.06
C VAL A 72 -19.49 4.16 -7.87
N LEU A 73 -18.89 4.97 -6.99
CA LEU A 73 -17.46 4.91 -6.72
C LEU A 73 -17.05 3.55 -6.12
N LYS A 74 -17.84 3.02 -5.20
CA LYS A 74 -17.63 1.71 -4.57
C LYS A 74 -17.63 0.58 -5.61
N TYR A 75 -18.68 0.49 -6.43
CA TYR A 75 -18.79 -0.56 -7.44
C TYR A 75 -17.76 -0.38 -8.56
N ALA A 76 -17.44 0.86 -8.94
CA ALA A 76 -16.35 1.14 -9.88
C ALA A 76 -15.00 0.69 -9.33
N GLY A 77 -14.72 0.93 -8.05
CA GLY A 77 -13.52 0.45 -7.37
C GLY A 77 -13.42 -1.08 -7.36
N VAL A 78 -14.51 -1.78 -7.03
CA VAL A 78 -14.56 -3.25 -7.09
C VAL A 78 -14.30 -3.74 -8.52
N ALA A 79 -14.96 -3.17 -9.52
CA ALA A 79 -14.76 -3.54 -10.92
C ALA A 79 -13.31 -3.31 -11.38
N TYR A 80 -12.71 -2.18 -11.00
CA TYR A 80 -11.33 -1.85 -11.33
C TYR A 80 -10.33 -2.80 -10.66
N LEU A 81 -10.53 -3.15 -9.39
CA LEU A 81 -9.70 -4.13 -8.68
C LEU A 81 -9.84 -5.53 -9.28
N CYS A 82 -11.06 -5.95 -9.63
CA CYS A 82 -11.28 -7.21 -10.36
C CYS A 82 -10.52 -7.20 -11.69
N TYR A 83 -10.60 -6.11 -12.45
CA TYR A 83 -9.87 -5.95 -13.70
C TYR A 83 -8.34 -6.07 -13.52
N LEU A 84 -7.76 -5.35 -12.55
CA LEU A 84 -6.33 -5.44 -12.23
C LEU A 84 -5.92 -6.84 -11.76
N GLY A 85 -6.76 -7.48 -10.95
CA GLY A 85 -6.58 -8.86 -10.50
C GLY A 85 -6.53 -9.81 -11.69
N LEU A 86 -7.54 -9.79 -12.57
CA LEU A 86 -7.56 -10.61 -13.78
C LEU A 86 -6.36 -10.33 -14.69
N GLN A 87 -5.97 -9.07 -14.84
CA GLN A 87 -4.80 -8.68 -15.64
C GLN A 87 -3.50 -9.29 -15.07
N SER A 88 -3.34 -9.27 -13.74
CA SER A 88 -2.17 -9.86 -13.06
C SER A 88 -2.12 -11.39 -13.17
N LEU A 89 -3.27 -12.09 -13.09
CA LEU A 89 -3.32 -13.53 -13.34
C LEU A 89 -2.99 -13.85 -14.80
N ARG A 90 -3.55 -13.08 -15.74
CA ARG A 90 -3.34 -13.31 -17.16
C ARG A 90 -1.89 -13.06 -17.59
N SER A 91 -1.21 -12.08 -17.01
CA SER A 91 0.22 -11.84 -17.25
C SER A 91 1.08 -12.95 -16.67
N ALA A 92 0.77 -13.44 -15.46
CA ALA A 92 1.46 -14.56 -14.84
C ALA A 92 1.33 -15.85 -15.67
N TRP A 93 0.13 -16.15 -16.19
CA TRP A 93 -0.13 -17.35 -16.99
C TRP A 93 0.56 -17.34 -18.36
N ARG A 94 0.70 -16.16 -18.98
CA ARG A 94 1.40 -16.00 -20.27
C ARG A 94 2.92 -16.03 -20.13
N GLY A 95 3.44 -15.74 -18.94
CA GLY A 95 4.87 -15.75 -18.65
C GLY A 95 5.47 -17.14 -18.42
N GLY A 96 4.80 -18.25 -18.74
CA GLY A 96 5.20 -19.63 -18.43
C GLY A 96 6.44 -20.17 -19.16
N GLY A 97 7.58 -19.47 -19.07
CA GLY A 97 8.89 -19.96 -19.48
C GLY A 97 9.72 -20.46 -18.29
N LEU A 98 10.68 -21.35 -18.55
CA LEU A 98 11.64 -21.86 -17.55
C LEU A 98 12.33 -20.74 -16.74
N LEU A 99 12.59 -19.58 -17.36
CA LEU A 99 13.15 -18.40 -16.70
C LEU A 99 12.21 -17.80 -15.66
N THR A 100 10.90 -17.81 -15.89
CA THR A 100 9.91 -17.33 -14.91
C THR A 100 9.77 -18.30 -13.76
N PHE A 101 9.82 -19.61 -14.01
CA PHE A 101 9.86 -20.61 -12.95
C PHE A 101 11.16 -20.53 -12.13
N ALA A 102 12.30 -20.37 -12.78
CA ALA A 102 13.59 -20.19 -12.10
C ALA A 102 13.65 -18.87 -11.33
N TRP A 103 13.14 -17.78 -11.91
CA TRP A 103 13.03 -16.48 -11.25
C TRP A 103 12.04 -16.53 -10.09
N LEU A 104 10.88 -17.18 -10.24
CA LEU A 104 9.93 -17.39 -9.16
C LEU A 104 10.56 -18.22 -8.05
N ALA A 105 11.27 -19.31 -8.35
CA ALA A 105 11.97 -20.10 -7.35
C ALA A 105 13.05 -19.28 -6.62
N LEU A 106 13.81 -18.45 -7.34
CA LEU A 106 14.78 -17.52 -6.76
C LEU A 106 14.09 -16.45 -5.91
N TYR A 107 12.95 -15.92 -6.37
CA TYR A 107 12.15 -14.92 -5.68
C TYR A 107 11.47 -15.52 -4.43
N SER A 108 11.04 -16.78 -4.48
CA SER A 108 10.54 -17.55 -3.34
C SER A 108 11.63 -17.74 -2.31
N LEU A 109 12.86 -18.10 -2.71
CA LEU A 109 13.99 -18.22 -1.80
C LEU A 109 14.39 -16.86 -1.21
N ALA A 110 14.37 -15.79 -2.00
CA ALA A 110 14.63 -14.44 -1.54
C ALA A 110 13.54 -13.95 -0.57
N ILE A 111 12.26 -14.24 -0.86
CA ILE A 111 11.12 -13.96 0.00
C ILE A 111 11.21 -14.79 1.27
N ASP A 112 11.58 -16.06 1.23
CA ASP A 112 11.71 -16.89 2.42
C ASP A 112 12.86 -16.43 3.31
N ARG A 113 13.94 -15.92 2.70
CA ARG A 113 15.05 -15.30 3.43
C ARG A 113 14.66 -13.96 4.04
N ALA A 114 13.91 -13.14 3.31
CA ALA A 114 13.31 -11.90 3.82
C ALA A 114 12.24 -12.18 4.90
N ARG A 115 11.44 -13.23 4.72
CA ARG A 115 10.43 -13.71 5.66
C ARG A 115 11.09 -14.28 6.91
N ALA A 116 12.25 -14.93 6.81
CA ALA A 116 13.05 -15.35 7.97
C ALA A 116 13.65 -14.14 8.72
N TRP A 117 13.96 -13.05 8.00
CA TRP A 117 14.41 -11.79 8.59
C TRP A 117 13.27 -11.05 9.31
N PHE A 118 12.06 -11.01 8.71
CA PHE A 118 10.83 -10.51 9.33
C PHE A 118 10.24 -11.45 10.40
N ALA A 119 10.52 -12.76 10.33
CA ALA A 119 10.14 -13.76 11.32
C ALA A 119 11.09 -13.81 12.52
N ARG A 120 12.13 -12.96 12.55
CA ARG A 120 12.89 -12.71 13.78
C ARG A 120 11.89 -12.21 14.82
N SER A 121 11.72 -13.03 15.86
CA SER A 121 10.70 -12.92 16.91
C SER A 121 10.61 -11.54 17.57
N ALA A 122 11.67 -10.72 17.50
CA ALA A 122 11.65 -9.34 17.96
C ALA A 122 10.71 -8.45 17.13
N VAL A 123 10.73 -8.53 15.80
CA VAL A 123 9.97 -7.64 14.90
C VAL A 123 8.48 -7.97 14.93
N ARG A 124 8.12 -9.26 14.87
CA ARG A 124 6.73 -9.70 15.02
C ARG A 124 6.19 -9.40 16.41
N ARG A 125 6.94 -9.64 17.49
CA ARG A 125 6.46 -9.29 18.85
C ARG A 125 6.25 -7.80 19.02
N THR A 126 7.11 -6.95 18.46
CA THR A 126 6.86 -5.50 18.50
C THR A 126 5.67 -5.10 17.64
N LEU A 127 5.47 -5.72 16.47
CA LEU A 127 4.32 -5.43 15.63
C LEU A 127 3.00 -5.92 16.23
N ASP A 128 2.98 -7.13 16.80
CA ASP A 128 1.81 -7.71 17.45
C ASP A 128 1.50 -6.96 18.76
N ALA A 129 2.52 -6.57 19.53
CA ALA A 129 2.33 -5.74 20.72
C ALA A 129 1.86 -4.33 20.35
N LEU A 130 2.42 -3.71 19.32
CA LEU A 130 1.97 -2.40 18.85
C LEU A 130 0.55 -2.48 18.33
N SER A 131 0.19 -3.50 17.55
CA SER A 131 -1.15 -3.71 16.99
C SER A 131 -2.17 -4.00 18.09
N GLY A 132 -1.83 -4.83 19.07
CA GLY A 132 -2.69 -5.12 20.22
C GLY A 132 -2.90 -3.89 21.11
N LEU A 133 -1.85 -3.12 21.35
CA LEU A 133 -1.92 -1.88 22.16
C LEU A 133 -2.64 -0.76 21.40
N LEU A 134 -2.47 -0.71 20.08
CA LEU A 134 -3.25 0.09 19.14
C LEU A 134 -4.73 -0.22 19.24
N LEU A 135 -5.11 -1.49 19.10
CA LEU A 135 -6.52 -1.92 19.12
C LEU A 135 -7.17 -1.70 20.48
N LEU A 136 -6.46 -1.97 21.57
CA LEU A 136 -6.94 -1.69 22.92
C LEU A 136 -7.12 -0.18 23.16
N ALA A 137 -6.16 0.64 22.70
CA ALA A 137 -6.25 2.09 22.83
C ALA A 137 -7.35 2.69 21.93
N PHE A 138 -7.54 2.14 20.74
CA PHE A 138 -8.58 2.58 19.80
C PHE A 138 -9.97 2.16 20.29
N GLY A 139 -10.12 0.92 20.78
CA GLY A 139 -11.34 0.44 21.40
C GLY A 139 -11.72 1.22 22.65
N ALA A 140 -10.75 1.53 23.51
CA ALA A 140 -10.96 2.41 24.66
C ALA A 140 -11.39 3.82 24.20
N ARG A 141 -10.71 4.41 23.21
CA ARG A 141 -11.08 5.73 22.68
C ARG A 141 -12.49 5.74 22.08
N LEU A 142 -12.89 4.70 21.33
CA LEU A 142 -14.24 4.57 20.80
C LEU A 142 -15.28 4.47 21.92
N ALA A 143 -15.01 3.66 22.95
CA ALA A 143 -15.91 3.51 24.10
C ALA A 143 -16.12 4.82 24.89
N PHE A 144 -15.15 5.73 24.87
CA PHE A 144 -15.25 7.04 25.52
C PHE A 144 -15.69 8.19 24.59
N THR A 145 -15.85 7.93 23.28
CA THR A 145 -16.32 8.94 22.31
C THR A 145 -17.84 8.87 22.07
N ASP A 146 -18.53 7.81 22.52
CA ASP A 146 -20.00 7.67 22.45
C ASP A 146 -20.75 8.13 23.73
N ARG A 147 -20.41 9.31 24.27
CA ARG A 147 -21.26 10.02 25.26
C ARG A 147 -21.36 11.50 24.95
#